data_AF-A0A6I8NXN4-F1
#
_entry.id   AF-A0A6I8NXN4-F1
#
_cell.length_a   1.000
_cell.length_b   1.000
_cell.length_c   1.000
_cell.angle_alpha   90.00
_cell.angle_beta   90.00
_cell.angle_gamma   90.00
#
_symmetry.space_group_name_H-M   'P 1'
#
loop_
_entity.id
_entity.type
_entity.pdbx_description
1 polymer ?
#
loop_
_entity_poly.entity_id
_entity_poly.type
_entity_poly.pdbx_seq_one_letter_code
_entity_poly.pdbx_strand_id
1 'polypeptide(L)'
;MQHSLFSLLWSLVSFLEKVPKCVDPPEVDFGEIISDLGHKYGNKVQYECNMAYMLSGPKWITCLGNKWTSPPKCLAPCRITKLELDKRKLLLSDSRSRTLSVLHGKGLEFACKQGYKLIQPSFRECVDGYMDFPLCIVGPCSVTEKDLATRNMMKKNISEQISYLQVGDSFEIKCQSGYLLVSESDFKVQCEKDQIIYPQCTERCELSTKEMEENNIKLFWTTFIKRAFVSHLDTYVFTCRSGYTEDPNSSPFHVRCLKREIQYPKCATLKELGKCGPPPPIKNGDMASRLYMEYDSGTSVKYKCSKFYEMEGSETVTCQNGEWTNPPECFEKCVTSPKEMERNNIQLKWGFLKFLFFSPDSFEFMCKNGYIEDPSSSPFEVRCFKGGIKYPKCNILQVCSPSQEIMKKNNIELTWSSYFRKLVFSQVDTFEFACKTGYGRDPKSSPFRASCLNGKLEYPKCT
;
A
#
# COMPACT_ATOMS: atom_id res chain seq x y z
N MET A 1 69.17 50.75 60.96
CA MET A 1 68.17 50.43 59.91
C MET A 1 67.17 51.56 59.60
N GLN A 2 67.18 52.73 60.28
CA GLN A 2 66.25 53.84 60.00
C GLN A 2 66.73 54.88 58.96
N HIS A 3 68.04 54.97 58.66
CA HIS A 3 68.57 55.93 57.67
C HIS A 3 68.33 55.56 56.19
N SER A 4 68.06 54.29 55.90
CA SER A 4 67.79 53.81 54.53
C SER A 4 66.36 54.16 54.06
N LEU A 5 65.38 54.13 54.98
CA LEU A 5 64.00 54.51 54.67
C LEU A 5 63.86 56.02 54.39
N PHE A 6 64.61 56.86 55.10
CA PHE A 6 64.58 58.32 54.90
C PHE A 6 65.23 58.74 53.58
N SER A 7 66.32 58.12 53.15
CA SER A 7 66.93 58.42 51.84
C SER A 7 66.10 57.89 50.68
N LEU A 8 65.44 56.73 50.82
CA LEU A 8 64.48 56.20 49.86
C LEU A 8 63.23 57.09 49.75
N LEU A 9 62.70 57.59 50.87
CA LEU A 9 61.59 58.56 50.89
C LEU A 9 61.97 59.89 50.24
N TRP A 10 63.17 60.43 50.51
CA TRP A 10 63.63 61.70 49.93
C TRP A 10 63.93 61.59 48.43
N SER A 11 64.51 60.47 48.01
CA SER A 11 64.76 60.18 46.58
C SER A 11 63.46 59.94 45.80
N LEU A 12 62.45 59.25 46.36
CA LEU A 12 61.09 59.12 45.80
C LEU A 12 60.36 60.48 45.67
N VAL A 13 60.46 61.35 46.69
CA VAL A 13 59.85 62.70 46.67
C VAL A 13 60.49 63.58 45.58
N SER A 14 61.82 63.53 45.43
CA SER A 14 62.54 64.24 44.36
C SER A 14 62.29 63.68 42.94
N PHE A 15 61.85 62.42 42.82
CA PHE A 15 61.51 61.79 41.56
C PHE A 15 60.09 62.16 41.08
N LEU A 16 59.13 62.31 42.01
CA LEU A 16 57.75 62.71 41.72
C LEU A 16 57.63 64.17 41.26
N GLU A 17 58.51 65.06 41.71
CA GLU A 17 58.54 66.48 41.28
C GLU A 17 59.06 66.67 39.84
N LYS A 18 59.78 65.69 39.28
CA LYS A 18 60.27 65.70 37.89
C LYS A 18 59.33 65.00 36.91
N VAL A 19 58.24 64.40 37.38
CA VAL A 19 57.28 63.75 36.49
C VAL A 19 56.51 64.84 35.73
N PRO A 20 56.56 64.82 34.39
CA PRO A 20 55.85 65.82 33.59
C PRO A 20 54.34 65.74 33.84
N LYS A 21 53.67 66.90 33.78
CA LYS A 21 52.22 67.02 33.98
C LYS A 21 51.50 66.50 32.75
N CYS A 22 50.30 65.96 32.95
CA CYS A 22 49.43 65.63 31.83
C CYS A 22 48.99 66.91 31.12
N VAL A 23 48.78 66.83 29.81
CA VAL A 23 48.05 67.83 29.05
C VAL A 23 46.56 67.80 29.42
N ASP A 24 45.77 68.71 28.85
CA ASP A 24 44.33 68.74 29.06
C ASP A 24 43.70 67.35 28.84
N PRO A 25 42.74 66.96 29.70
CA PRO A 25 42.10 65.65 29.61
C PRO A 25 41.48 65.40 28.23
N PRO A 26 41.49 64.15 27.72
CA PRO A 26 40.90 63.83 26.43
C PRO A 26 39.41 64.18 26.37
N GLU A 27 38.95 64.73 25.25
CA GLU A 27 37.53 64.90 25.00
C GLU A 27 36.85 63.53 24.84
N VAL A 28 35.65 63.38 25.42
CA VAL A 28 34.84 62.16 25.34
C VAL A 28 33.54 62.51 24.65
N ASP A 29 33.26 61.87 23.52
CA ASP A 29 32.02 62.08 22.76
C ASP A 29 30.80 61.82 23.65
N PHE A 30 29.89 62.80 23.68
CA PHE A 30 28.68 62.77 24.50
C PHE A 30 28.95 62.59 26.01
N GLY A 31 30.11 63.01 26.49
CA GLY A 31 30.43 63.09 27.92
C GLY A 31 31.02 64.45 28.30
N GLU A 32 30.91 64.78 29.57
CA GLU A 32 31.41 66.03 30.16
C GLU A 32 32.29 65.75 31.38
N ILE A 33 33.22 66.67 31.63
CA ILE A 33 34.07 66.63 32.82
C ILE A 33 33.32 67.32 33.95
N ILE A 34 32.95 66.54 34.97
CA ILE A 34 32.22 67.06 36.14
C ILE A 34 33.15 67.41 37.31
N SER A 35 34.39 66.93 37.29
CA SER A 35 35.40 67.24 38.31
C SER A 35 36.82 67.10 37.76
N ASP A 36 37.65 68.12 37.95
CA ASP A 36 39.09 68.12 37.61
C ASP A 36 39.92 68.42 38.86
N LEU A 37 40.69 67.43 39.33
CA LEU A 37 41.57 67.55 40.50
C LEU A 37 43.00 67.99 40.12
N GLY A 38 43.20 68.52 38.92
CA GLY A 38 44.46 69.01 38.37
C GLY A 38 45.24 67.94 37.58
N HIS A 39 46.40 68.31 37.03
CA HIS A 39 47.09 67.47 36.01
C HIS A 39 48.47 66.92 36.45
N LYS A 40 48.75 66.84 37.76
CA LYS A 40 49.98 66.22 38.28
C LYS A 40 49.88 64.70 38.32
N TYR A 41 51.02 64.00 38.36
CA TYR A 41 51.06 62.54 38.51
C TYR A 41 50.18 62.07 39.69
N GLY A 42 49.28 61.12 39.42
CA GLY A 42 48.33 60.60 40.40
C GLY A 42 47.01 61.39 40.53
N ASN A 43 46.92 62.61 39.99
CA ASN A 43 45.66 63.35 39.97
C ASN A 43 44.63 62.67 39.06
N LYS A 44 43.34 62.95 39.34
CA LYS A 44 42.23 62.29 38.67
C LYS A 44 41.21 63.29 38.13
N VAL A 45 40.60 62.92 37.01
CA VAL A 45 39.52 63.66 36.37
C VAL A 45 38.30 62.75 36.24
N GLN A 46 37.13 63.28 36.57
CA GLN A 46 35.86 62.55 36.58
C GLN A 46 35.01 62.93 35.38
N TYR A 47 34.52 61.90 34.69
CA TYR A 47 33.60 62.05 33.56
C TYR A 47 32.19 61.61 33.93
N GLU A 48 31.22 62.24 33.28
CA GLU A 48 29.82 61.86 33.26
C GLU A 48 29.31 61.87 31.82
N CYS A 49 28.44 60.92 31.47
CA CYS A 49 27.85 60.87 30.14
C CYS A 49 26.59 61.72 30.08
N ASN A 50 26.34 62.32 28.91
CA ASN A 50 25.14 63.08 28.63
C ASN A 50 23.87 62.24 28.88
N MET A 51 22.75 62.93 29.12
CA MET A 51 21.46 62.29 29.39
C MET A 51 21.14 61.16 28.39
N ALA A 52 20.80 59.98 28.94
CA ALA A 52 20.50 58.72 28.25
C ALA A 52 21.69 57.99 27.60
N TYR A 53 22.92 58.50 27.67
CA TYR A 53 24.14 57.75 27.34
C TYR A 53 24.63 56.95 28.55
N MET A 54 25.17 55.76 28.30
CA MET A 54 25.65 54.87 29.36
C MET A 54 27.17 54.86 29.41
N LEU A 55 27.75 55.16 30.58
CA LEU A 55 29.19 55.16 30.76
C LEU A 55 29.76 53.74 30.73
N SER A 56 30.66 53.49 29.79
CA SER A 56 31.40 52.24 29.62
C SER A 56 32.89 52.47 29.85
N GLY A 57 33.46 51.76 30.83
CA GLY A 57 34.84 51.97 31.28
C GLY A 57 34.93 52.76 32.59
N PRO A 58 36.12 53.31 32.91
CA PRO A 58 36.36 53.92 34.22
C PRO A 58 35.75 55.33 34.31
N LYS A 59 34.96 55.61 35.37
CA LYS A 59 34.42 56.96 35.66
C LYS A 59 35.52 57.99 35.94
N TRP A 60 36.67 57.53 36.41
CA TRP A 60 37.83 58.35 36.75
C TRP A 60 39.03 57.96 35.89
N ILE A 61 39.67 58.94 35.25
CA ILE A 61 40.99 58.75 34.65
C ILE A 61 42.06 59.28 35.59
N THR A 62 43.25 58.68 35.55
CA THR A 62 44.39 59.07 36.39
C THR A 62 45.57 59.50 35.52
N CYS A 63 46.24 60.57 35.91
CA CYS A 63 47.44 61.05 35.21
C CYS A 63 48.64 60.17 35.57
N LEU A 64 49.22 59.47 34.60
CA LEU A 64 50.44 58.67 34.75
C LEU A 64 51.69 59.47 34.30
N GLY A 65 51.66 60.78 34.49
CA GLY A 65 52.72 61.71 34.09
C GLY A 65 52.39 62.37 32.75
N ASN A 66 52.92 61.85 31.64
CA ASN A 66 52.66 62.42 30.31
C ASN A 66 51.33 62.00 29.67
N LYS A 67 50.66 60.97 30.21
CA LYS A 67 49.50 60.35 29.57
C LYS A 67 48.45 60.00 30.62
N TRP A 68 47.20 60.29 30.27
CA TRP A 68 46.04 59.83 31.03
C TRP A 68 45.79 58.33 30.81
N THR A 69 45.26 57.64 31.82
CA THR A 69 44.67 56.30 31.63
C THR A 69 43.53 56.35 30.61
N SER A 70 43.19 55.21 30.00
CA SER A 70 42.14 55.14 28.97
C SER A 70 40.83 55.80 29.42
N PRO A 71 40.30 56.78 28.66
CA PRO A 71 39.05 57.44 28.99
C PRO A 71 37.84 56.51 28.83
N PRO A 72 36.72 56.79 29.53
CA PRO A 72 35.48 56.07 29.32
C PRO A 72 34.90 56.35 27.93
N LYS A 73 33.95 55.51 27.51
CA LYS A 73 33.09 55.73 26.35
C LYS A 73 31.66 55.93 26.80
N CYS A 74 30.96 56.88 26.19
CA CYS A 74 29.54 57.06 26.40
C CYS A 74 28.77 56.34 25.31
N LEU A 75 28.16 55.20 25.65
CA LEU A 75 27.43 54.36 24.72
C LEU A 75 26.04 54.91 24.46
N ALA A 76 25.67 55.01 23.19
CA ALA A 76 24.45 55.67 22.75
C ALA A 76 23.19 54.83 23.05
N PRO A 77 22.06 55.46 23.39
CA PRO A 77 20.76 54.80 23.48
C PRO A 77 20.15 54.60 22.08
N CYS A 78 19.39 53.52 21.91
CA CYS A 78 18.67 53.25 20.67
C CYS A 78 17.35 54.03 20.67
N ARG A 79 17.18 54.89 19.67
CA ARG A 79 15.95 55.67 19.47
C ARG A 79 15.04 54.94 18.49
N ILE A 80 13.88 54.50 18.96
CA ILE A 80 12.91 53.76 18.16
C ILE A 80 11.67 54.62 17.98
N THR A 81 11.32 54.89 16.72
CA THR A 81 10.16 55.72 16.38
C THR A 81 8.96 54.87 15.95
N LYS A 82 7.75 55.39 16.15
CA LYS A 82 6.52 54.74 15.67
C LYS A 82 6.55 54.53 14.14
N LEU A 83 7.03 55.53 13.39
CA LEU A 83 7.13 55.47 11.93
C LEU A 83 8.05 54.32 11.46
N GLU A 84 9.15 54.12 12.16
CA GLU A 84 10.11 53.05 11.88
C GLU A 84 9.50 51.65 12.12
N LEU A 85 8.77 51.47 13.22
CA LEU A 85 8.02 50.24 13.49
C LEU A 85 6.92 50.01 12.45
N ASP A 86 6.20 51.08 12.07
CA ASP A 86 5.12 51.01 11.08
C ASP A 86 5.63 50.59 9.69
N LYS A 87 6.79 51.12 9.27
CA LYS A 87 7.46 50.76 8.01
C LYS A 87 7.87 49.30 7.99
N ARG A 88 8.34 48.76 9.12
CA ARG A 88 8.78 47.35 9.27
C ARG A 88 7.67 46.38 9.69
N LYS A 89 6.42 46.85 9.82
CA LYS A 89 5.27 46.05 10.26
C LYS A 89 5.48 45.42 11.64
N LEU A 90 6.19 46.10 12.53
CA LEU A 90 6.47 45.67 13.90
C LEU A 90 5.54 46.34 14.92
N LEU A 91 5.36 45.66 16.05
CA LEU A 91 4.65 46.08 17.25
C LEU A 91 5.53 45.77 18.47
N LEU A 92 5.44 46.56 19.53
CA LEU A 92 6.04 46.24 20.82
C LEU A 92 5.04 45.42 21.65
N SER A 93 5.51 44.43 22.40
CA SER A 93 4.64 43.57 23.23
C SER A 93 3.83 44.34 24.28
N ASP A 94 4.32 45.51 24.72
CA ASP A 94 3.59 46.44 25.58
C ASP A 94 3.06 47.63 24.75
N SER A 95 1.74 47.68 24.58
CA SER A 95 0.94 48.44 23.60
C SER A 95 1.09 49.98 23.53
N ARG A 96 2.11 50.59 24.13
CA ARG A 96 2.25 52.06 24.22
C ARG A 96 3.10 52.62 23.09
N SER A 97 2.43 53.00 22.00
CA SER A 97 3.05 53.63 20.82
C SER A 97 3.50 55.09 21.07
N ARG A 98 4.69 55.28 21.67
CA ARG A 98 5.44 56.57 21.72
C ARG A 98 6.88 56.34 21.24
N THR A 99 7.59 57.40 20.88
CA THR A 99 9.05 57.34 20.63
C THR A 99 9.75 56.82 21.89
N LEU A 100 10.48 55.72 21.77
CA LEU A 100 11.12 55.03 22.89
C LEU A 100 12.64 55.16 22.78
N SER A 101 13.30 55.45 23.91
CA SER A 101 14.75 55.44 24.01
C SER A 101 15.18 54.26 24.89
N VAL A 102 15.87 53.29 24.29
CA VAL A 102 16.33 52.08 24.97
C VAL A 102 17.80 52.26 25.33
N LEU A 103 18.14 52.09 26.60
CA LEU A 103 19.53 52.18 27.06
C LEU A 103 20.37 51.02 26.50
N HIS A 104 21.67 51.24 26.34
CA HIS A 104 22.61 50.20 25.95
C HIS A 104 22.51 48.98 26.88
N GLY A 105 22.59 47.77 26.31
CA GLY A 105 22.47 46.50 27.04
C GLY A 105 21.05 46.19 27.53
N LYS A 106 20.05 47.01 27.16
CA LYS A 106 18.63 46.70 27.35
C LYS A 106 18.02 46.28 26.03
N GLY A 107 17.05 45.38 26.10
CA GLY A 107 16.35 44.88 24.93
C GLY A 107 14.84 45.00 25.02
N LEU A 108 14.22 44.86 23.87
CA LEU A 108 12.77 44.89 23.69
C LEU A 108 12.31 43.64 22.98
N GLU A 109 11.08 43.24 23.29
CA GLU A 109 10.39 42.19 22.57
C GLU A 109 9.44 42.76 21.51
N PHE A 110 9.60 42.26 20.29
CA PHE A 110 8.84 42.67 19.12
C PHE A 110 7.86 41.58 18.68
N ALA A 111 6.69 42.02 18.25
CA ALA A 111 5.69 41.22 17.55
C ALA A 111 5.45 41.82 16.16
N CYS A 112 4.87 41.04 15.25
CA CYS A 112 4.47 41.55 13.94
C CYS A 112 3.04 42.09 13.96
N LYS A 113 2.77 43.12 13.13
CA LYS A 113 1.40 43.56 12.84
C LYS A 113 0.60 42.41 12.22
N GLN A 114 -0.72 42.51 12.36
CA GLN A 114 -1.65 41.55 11.77
C GLN A 114 -1.32 41.34 10.29
N GLY A 115 -1.22 40.07 9.89
CA GLY A 115 -0.86 39.66 8.53
C GLY A 115 0.60 39.31 8.29
N TYR A 116 1.48 39.49 9.28
CA TYR A 116 2.90 39.18 9.17
C TYR A 116 3.34 38.26 10.31
N LYS A 117 4.37 37.43 10.06
CA LYS A 117 5.00 36.56 11.05
C LYS A 117 6.49 36.85 11.16
N LEU A 118 6.99 36.73 12.39
CA LEU A 118 8.35 37.02 12.78
C LEU A 118 9.23 35.80 12.44
N ILE A 119 10.30 35.98 11.66
CA ILE A 119 11.21 34.89 11.27
C ILE A 119 12.57 34.91 11.99
N GLN A 120 12.80 35.94 12.79
CA GLN A 120 13.99 36.13 13.60
C GLN A 120 13.59 36.21 15.08
N PRO A 121 14.52 36.15 16.05
CA PRO A 121 14.18 36.29 17.47
C PRO A 121 13.40 37.58 17.79
N SER A 122 12.38 37.46 18.65
CA SER A 122 11.51 38.57 19.06
C SER A 122 12.24 39.56 19.96
N PHE A 123 13.15 39.09 20.80
CA PHE A 123 13.94 39.92 21.69
C PHE A 123 15.18 40.47 20.99
N ARG A 124 15.35 41.81 20.99
CA ARG A 124 16.53 42.48 20.43
C ARG A 124 17.12 43.46 21.44
N GLU A 125 18.44 43.46 21.55
CA GLU A 125 19.19 44.31 22.47
C GLU A 125 19.75 45.56 21.77
N CYS A 126 19.83 46.66 22.51
CA CYS A 126 20.45 47.90 22.07
C CYS A 126 21.97 47.86 22.26
N VAL A 127 22.71 48.01 21.16
CA VAL A 127 24.18 48.04 21.15
C VAL A 127 24.62 49.37 20.56
N ASP A 128 25.09 50.27 21.44
CA ASP A 128 25.67 51.57 21.09
C ASP A 128 24.88 52.35 20.00
N GLY A 129 23.61 52.63 20.29
CA GLY A 129 22.71 53.37 19.40
C GLY A 129 22.11 52.55 18.24
N TYR A 130 22.57 51.31 18.05
CA TYR A 130 22.07 50.41 17.01
C TYR A 130 21.25 49.25 17.60
N MET A 131 20.13 48.95 16.95
CA MET A 131 19.29 47.78 17.26
C MET A 131 18.94 47.07 15.95
N ASP A 132 19.28 45.78 15.86
CA ASP A 132 18.89 44.92 14.73
C ASP A 132 17.43 44.52 14.86
N PHE A 133 16.55 45.15 14.08
CA PHE A 133 15.11 44.88 14.13
C PHE A 133 14.77 43.53 13.48
N PRO A 134 13.83 42.75 14.05
CA PRO A 134 13.43 41.47 13.46
C PRO A 134 12.60 41.67 12.19
N LEU A 135 12.69 40.71 11.27
CA LEU A 135 11.97 40.74 10.01
C LEU A 135 10.57 40.11 10.12
N CYS A 136 9.59 40.85 9.62
CA CYS A 136 8.21 40.41 9.45
C CYS A 136 7.94 40.15 7.96
N ILE A 137 7.63 38.91 7.60
CA ILE A 137 7.28 38.53 6.23
C ILE A 137 5.80 38.13 6.12
N VAL A 138 5.26 38.22 4.90
CA VAL A 138 3.95 37.67 4.56
C VAL A 138 4.08 36.14 4.55
N GLY A 139 3.08 35.43 5.09
CA GLY A 139 3.10 33.96 5.10
C GLY A 139 3.02 33.37 3.68
N PRO A 140 3.73 32.26 3.39
CA PRO A 140 3.70 31.58 2.09
C PRO A 140 2.31 31.11 1.69
N CYS A 141 1.46 30.76 2.65
CA CYS A 141 0.08 30.35 2.44
C CYS A 141 -0.89 31.44 2.88
N SER A 142 -1.90 31.76 2.07
CA SER A 142 -2.95 32.74 2.40
C SER A 142 -4.33 32.09 2.41
N VAL A 143 -5.06 32.15 3.53
CA VAL A 143 -6.42 31.60 3.66
C VAL A 143 -7.41 32.70 4.09
N THR A 144 -8.43 32.96 3.29
CA THR A 144 -9.50 33.91 3.66
C THR A 144 -10.74 33.18 4.19
N GLU A 145 -11.60 33.91 4.91
CA GLU A 145 -12.91 33.38 5.31
C GLU A 145 -13.77 33.00 4.09
N LYS A 146 -13.59 33.69 2.97
CA LYS A 146 -14.23 33.37 1.69
C LYS A 146 -13.75 32.02 1.15
N ASP A 147 -12.45 31.73 1.24
CA ASP A 147 -11.88 30.45 0.81
C ASP A 147 -12.47 29.29 1.62
N LEU A 148 -12.61 29.48 2.94
CA LEU A 148 -13.30 28.50 3.80
C LEU A 148 -14.78 28.36 3.43
N ALA A 149 -15.49 29.48 3.21
CA ALA A 149 -16.91 29.46 2.88
C ALA A 149 -17.20 28.74 1.55
N THR A 150 -16.39 28.96 0.52
CA THR A 150 -16.53 28.25 -0.77
C THR A 150 -16.32 26.73 -0.66
N ARG A 151 -15.70 26.27 0.44
CA ARG A 151 -15.44 24.86 0.75
C ARG A 151 -16.36 24.31 1.85
N ASN A 152 -17.45 25.01 2.18
CA ASN A 152 -18.40 24.65 3.23
C ASN A 152 -17.75 24.50 4.63
N MET A 153 -16.73 25.31 4.91
CA MET A 153 -15.98 25.32 6.17
C MET A 153 -16.18 26.64 6.91
N MET A 154 -15.97 26.58 8.23
CA MET A 154 -15.87 27.72 9.12
C MET A 154 -14.72 27.48 10.09
N LYS A 155 -14.06 28.55 10.54
CA LYS A 155 -13.12 28.47 11.67
C LYS A 155 -13.83 27.90 12.90
N LYS A 156 -13.17 26.95 13.59
CA LYS A 156 -13.71 26.39 14.84
C LYS A 156 -13.61 27.42 15.96
N ASN A 157 -12.47 28.09 16.06
CA ASN A 157 -12.26 29.19 16.97
C ASN A 157 -12.32 30.53 16.23
N ILE A 158 -13.18 31.45 16.69
CA ILE A 158 -13.44 32.72 15.99
C ILE A 158 -12.26 33.69 16.09
N SER A 159 -11.48 33.60 17.17
CA SER A 159 -10.32 34.47 17.43
C SER A 159 -9.03 34.02 16.74
N GLU A 160 -9.04 32.87 16.05
CA GLU A 160 -7.87 32.30 15.41
C GLU A 160 -7.49 33.06 14.13
N GLN A 161 -6.22 33.46 14.01
CA GLN A 161 -5.72 34.19 12.84
C GLN A 161 -5.36 33.20 11.72
N ILE A 162 -6.12 33.21 10.62
CA ILE A 162 -6.01 32.23 9.52
C ILE A 162 -5.42 32.79 8.23
N SER A 163 -5.25 34.12 8.14
CA SER A 163 -5.02 34.82 6.87
C SER A 163 -3.69 34.52 6.19
N TYR A 164 -2.62 34.30 6.96
CA TYR A 164 -1.27 34.08 6.44
C TYR A 164 -0.56 33.05 7.32
N LEU A 165 -0.31 31.86 6.76
CA LEU A 165 0.24 30.69 7.44
C LEU A 165 1.67 30.43 6.95
N GLN A 166 2.54 29.99 7.86
CA GLN A 166 3.87 29.47 7.56
C GLN A 166 3.82 27.96 7.29
N VAL A 167 4.87 27.43 6.66
CA VAL A 167 4.98 25.97 6.45
C VAL A 167 4.98 25.26 7.82
N GLY A 168 4.04 24.34 8.00
CA GLY A 168 3.79 23.61 9.26
C GLY A 168 2.70 24.21 10.15
N ASP A 169 2.24 25.45 9.90
CA ASP A 169 1.11 26.02 10.63
C ASP A 169 -0.17 25.24 10.33
N SER A 170 -1.02 25.09 11.35
CA SER A 170 -2.31 24.42 11.23
C SER A 170 -3.37 25.07 12.13
N PHE A 171 -4.63 25.07 11.70
CA PHE A 171 -5.75 25.55 12.51
C PHE A 171 -6.99 24.67 12.34
N GLU A 172 -7.85 24.67 13.36
CA GLU A 172 -9.02 23.79 13.41
C GLU A 172 -10.22 24.41 12.70
N ILE A 173 -10.92 23.60 11.90
CA ILE A 173 -12.16 24.01 11.23
C ILE A 173 -13.35 23.20 11.74
N LYS A 174 -14.54 23.74 11.49
CA LYS A 174 -15.83 23.07 11.57
C LYS A 174 -16.53 23.18 10.23
N CYS A 175 -17.26 22.15 9.81
CA CYS A 175 -18.06 22.26 8.60
C CYS A 175 -19.29 23.17 8.81
N GLN A 176 -19.78 23.74 7.72
CA GLN A 176 -21.03 24.50 7.71
C GLN A 176 -22.25 23.60 7.97
N SER A 177 -23.38 24.21 8.33
CA SER A 177 -24.63 23.47 8.56
C SER A 177 -24.98 22.64 7.33
N GLY A 178 -25.29 21.35 7.53
CA GLY A 178 -25.56 20.39 6.45
C GLY A 178 -24.35 19.60 5.94
N TYR A 179 -23.14 19.88 6.45
CA TYR A 179 -21.89 19.23 6.05
C TYR A 179 -21.19 18.56 7.23
N LEU A 180 -20.47 17.47 6.97
CA LEU A 180 -19.65 16.72 7.93
C LEU A 180 -18.25 16.47 7.38
N LEU A 181 -17.27 16.34 8.28
CA LEU A 181 -15.90 15.96 7.94
C LEU A 181 -15.87 14.50 7.48
N VAL A 182 -15.11 14.22 6.41
CA VAL A 182 -14.92 12.87 5.87
C VAL A 182 -14.21 11.94 6.86
N SER A 183 -13.38 12.48 7.75
CA SER A 183 -12.75 11.74 8.86
C SER A 183 -12.72 12.59 10.12
N GLU A 184 -13.00 11.99 11.28
CA GLU A 184 -12.79 12.63 12.59
C GLU A 184 -11.29 12.88 12.88
N SER A 185 -10.37 12.26 12.12
CA SER A 185 -8.91 12.43 12.28
C SER A 185 -8.33 13.68 11.60
N ASP A 186 -9.00 14.25 10.58
CA ASP A 186 -8.46 15.33 9.74
C ASP A 186 -9.37 16.56 9.73
N PHE A 187 -9.36 17.34 10.82
CA PHE A 187 -10.14 18.58 10.97
C PHE A 187 -9.29 19.86 10.91
N LYS A 188 -8.04 19.75 10.44
CA LYS A 188 -7.09 20.86 10.42
C LYS A 188 -6.75 21.26 8.99
N VAL A 189 -6.75 22.56 8.74
CA VAL A 189 -6.15 23.15 7.53
C VAL A 189 -4.66 23.31 7.79
N GLN A 190 -3.80 22.89 6.87
CA GLN A 190 -2.34 22.91 7.02
C GLN A 190 -1.65 23.59 5.84
N CYS A 191 -0.53 24.27 6.10
CA CYS A 191 0.33 24.82 5.05
C CYS A 191 1.57 23.93 4.86
N GLU A 192 1.73 23.32 3.68
CA GLU A 192 2.87 22.49 3.31
C GLU A 192 3.55 23.06 2.05
N LYS A 193 4.82 23.47 2.16
CA LYS A 193 5.65 23.92 1.01
C LYS A 193 4.92 24.89 0.07
N ASP A 194 4.27 25.90 0.65
CA ASP A 194 3.49 26.94 -0.04
C ASP A 194 2.11 26.50 -0.58
N GLN A 195 1.65 25.29 -0.25
CA GLN A 195 0.30 24.82 -0.57
C GLN A 195 -0.55 24.65 0.68
N ILE A 196 -1.84 24.99 0.57
CA ILE A 196 -2.80 24.78 1.66
C ILE A 196 -3.52 23.45 1.45
N ILE A 197 -3.36 22.56 2.42
CA ILE A 197 -4.06 21.29 2.51
C ILE A 197 -5.36 21.53 3.29
N TYR A 198 -6.49 21.38 2.59
CA TYR A 198 -7.82 21.50 3.19
C TYR A 198 -8.41 20.10 3.45
N PRO A 199 -9.03 19.88 4.61
CA PRO A 199 -9.85 18.68 4.83
C PRO A 199 -11.10 18.73 3.94
N GLN A 200 -11.88 17.65 3.89
CA GLN A 200 -13.08 17.59 3.05
C GLN A 200 -14.35 17.67 3.92
N CYS A 201 -15.20 18.66 3.64
CA CYS A 201 -16.56 18.76 4.18
C CYS A 201 -17.54 18.25 3.13
N THR A 202 -18.16 17.11 3.38
CA THR A 202 -19.14 16.51 2.47
C THR A 202 -20.55 16.67 2.98
N GLU A 203 -21.51 16.67 2.06
CA GLU A 203 -22.93 16.73 2.37
C GLU A 203 -23.38 15.51 3.19
N ARG A 204 -24.40 15.73 4.02
CA ARG A 204 -25.02 14.70 4.88
C ARG A 204 -26.24 14.09 4.18
N CYS A 205 -26.43 12.77 4.31
CA CYS A 205 -27.74 12.15 4.06
C CYS A 205 -28.46 11.87 5.39
N GLU A 206 -29.78 12.02 5.39
CA GLU A 206 -30.64 11.70 6.53
C GLU A 206 -31.42 10.42 6.21
N LEU A 207 -31.42 9.46 7.14
CA LEU A 207 -32.20 8.25 6.98
C LEU A 207 -33.69 8.57 7.19
N SER A 208 -34.50 8.31 6.16
CA SER A 208 -35.94 8.48 6.18
C SER A 208 -36.59 7.27 6.85
N THR A 209 -37.11 7.47 8.05
CA THR A 209 -37.88 6.44 8.76
C THR A 209 -39.12 6.03 7.98
N LYS A 210 -39.74 6.98 7.27
CA LYS A 210 -40.88 6.75 6.38
C LYS A 210 -40.52 5.78 5.25
N GLU A 211 -39.43 6.03 4.52
CA GLU A 211 -39.03 5.13 3.43
C GLU A 211 -38.61 3.75 3.95
N MET A 212 -37.98 3.70 5.13
CA MET A 212 -37.64 2.42 5.76
C MET A 212 -38.87 1.59 6.14
N GLU A 213 -39.97 2.25 6.53
CA GLU A 213 -41.25 1.60 6.81
C GLU A 213 -41.94 1.16 5.53
N GLU A 214 -42.07 2.05 4.54
CA GLU A 214 -42.71 1.76 3.25
C GLU A 214 -42.02 0.61 2.50
N ASN A 215 -40.69 0.49 2.62
CA ASN A 215 -39.92 -0.55 1.96
C ASN A 215 -39.71 -1.83 2.81
N ASN A 216 -40.31 -1.91 4.00
CA ASN A 216 -40.21 -3.06 4.93
C ASN A 216 -38.77 -3.43 5.34
N ILE A 217 -37.91 -2.43 5.49
CA ILE A 217 -36.49 -2.59 5.81
C ILE A 217 -36.16 -2.11 7.24
N LYS A 218 -35.03 -2.57 7.76
CA LYS A 218 -34.41 -2.13 9.02
C LYS A 218 -32.89 -2.12 8.86
N LEU A 219 -32.18 -1.41 9.74
CA LEU A 219 -30.70 -1.45 9.75
C LEU A 219 -30.19 -2.78 10.29
N PHE A 220 -29.08 -3.28 9.73
CA PHE A 220 -28.38 -4.47 10.20
C PHE A 220 -27.54 -4.13 11.46
N TRP A 221 -27.74 -4.88 12.54
CA TRP A 221 -27.35 -4.49 13.91
C TRP A 221 -25.86 -4.76 14.27
N THR A 222 -24.90 -4.60 13.35
CA THR A 222 -23.50 -4.96 13.62
C THR A 222 -22.53 -3.79 13.83
N THR A 223 -22.97 -2.53 13.82
CA THR A 223 -22.08 -1.40 14.11
C THR A 223 -22.67 -0.44 15.14
N PHE A 224 -21.83 -0.13 16.13
CA PHE A 224 -22.03 0.61 17.38
C PHE A 224 -22.47 2.08 17.26
N ILE A 225 -23.29 2.46 16.27
CA ILE A 225 -23.65 3.86 16.07
C ILE A 225 -25.14 4.00 15.72
N LYS A 226 -25.96 4.34 16.73
CA LYS A 226 -27.32 4.90 16.55
C LYS A 226 -27.23 6.36 16.04
N ARG A 227 -26.51 6.64 14.96
CA ARG A 227 -26.51 7.97 14.33
C ARG A 227 -27.63 7.97 13.29
N ALA A 228 -28.59 8.89 13.44
CA ALA A 228 -29.63 9.17 12.44
C ALA A 228 -29.08 9.84 11.16
N PHE A 229 -27.76 10.06 11.10
CA PHE A 229 -27.07 10.89 10.11
C PHE A 229 -25.94 10.10 9.46
N VAL A 230 -25.85 10.22 8.13
CA VAL A 230 -24.94 9.48 7.25
C VAL A 230 -23.97 10.42 6.53
N SER A 231 -22.67 10.11 6.50
CA SER A 231 -21.69 10.86 5.71
C SER A 231 -21.65 10.37 4.26
N HIS A 232 -21.18 11.21 3.35
CA HIS A 232 -20.99 10.83 1.94
C HIS A 232 -20.02 9.63 1.83
N LEU A 233 -20.34 8.65 0.99
CA LEU A 233 -19.61 7.37 0.80
C LEU A 233 -19.65 6.36 1.96
N ASP A 234 -20.22 6.69 3.11
CA ASP A 234 -20.50 5.70 4.17
C ASP A 234 -21.44 4.63 3.62
N THR A 235 -21.17 3.36 3.97
CA THR A 235 -21.95 2.22 3.50
C THR A 235 -22.86 1.73 4.62
N TYR A 236 -24.16 1.73 4.37
CA TYR A 236 -25.17 1.22 5.29
C TYR A 236 -25.70 -0.11 4.80
N VAL A 237 -25.88 -1.03 5.73
CA VAL A 237 -26.42 -2.36 5.45
C VAL A 237 -27.84 -2.42 5.99
N PHE A 238 -28.80 -2.51 5.07
CA PHE A 238 -30.18 -2.79 5.41
C PHE A 238 -30.42 -4.29 5.47
N THR A 239 -31.51 -4.67 6.11
CA THR A 239 -32.01 -6.05 6.14
C THR A 239 -33.53 -6.01 6.20
N CYS A 240 -34.21 -7.06 5.72
CA CYS A 240 -35.66 -7.10 5.72
C CYS A 240 -36.25 -7.24 7.13
N ARG A 241 -37.45 -6.67 7.32
CA ARG A 241 -38.27 -6.93 8.51
C ARG A 241 -38.78 -8.37 8.49
N SER A 242 -39.20 -8.85 9.66
CA SER A 242 -39.71 -10.23 9.81
C SER A 242 -40.88 -10.47 8.86
N GLY A 243 -40.84 -11.56 8.10
CA GLY A 243 -41.88 -11.92 7.12
C GLY A 243 -41.66 -11.39 5.71
N TYR A 244 -40.57 -10.65 5.45
CA TYR A 244 -40.20 -10.15 4.14
C TYR A 244 -38.84 -10.67 3.69
N THR A 245 -38.64 -10.78 2.38
CA THR A 245 -37.38 -11.19 1.76
C THR A 245 -36.90 -10.11 0.79
N GLU A 246 -35.60 -10.14 0.47
CA GLU A 246 -34.99 -9.21 -0.48
C GLU A 246 -35.68 -9.32 -1.84
N ASP A 247 -36.11 -8.18 -2.41
CA ASP A 247 -36.62 -8.14 -3.78
C ASP A 247 -35.43 -8.12 -4.75
N PRO A 248 -35.24 -9.16 -5.59
CA PRO A 248 -34.12 -9.24 -6.52
C PRO A 248 -34.11 -8.11 -7.57
N ASN A 249 -35.24 -7.45 -7.79
CA ASN A 249 -35.37 -6.33 -8.73
C ASN A 249 -35.13 -4.96 -8.07
N SER A 250 -34.78 -4.94 -6.77
CA SER A 250 -34.59 -3.72 -6.01
C SER A 250 -33.15 -3.20 -6.02
N SER A 251 -32.94 -2.04 -5.41
CA SER A 251 -31.61 -1.48 -5.19
C SER A 251 -30.81 -2.35 -4.18
N PRO A 252 -29.46 -2.30 -4.20
CA PRO A 252 -28.63 -3.11 -3.31
C PRO A 252 -28.85 -2.81 -1.82
N PHE A 253 -28.78 -3.83 -0.97
CA PHE A 253 -28.91 -3.66 0.49
C PHE A 253 -27.69 -2.99 1.16
N HIS A 254 -26.59 -2.87 0.43
CA HIS A 254 -25.43 -2.04 0.77
C HIS A 254 -25.56 -0.68 0.09
N VAL A 255 -26.09 0.31 0.81
CA VAL A 255 -26.40 1.62 0.24
C VAL A 255 -25.34 2.64 0.63
N ARG A 256 -25.00 3.50 -0.32
CA ARG A 256 -24.11 4.64 -0.10
C ARG A 256 -24.88 5.93 -0.25
N CYS A 257 -24.58 6.92 0.58
CA CYS A 257 -25.06 8.28 0.40
C CYS A 257 -24.37 8.92 -0.81
N LEU A 258 -25.14 9.28 -1.84
CA LEU A 258 -24.67 9.95 -3.05
C LEU A 258 -25.48 11.23 -3.27
N LYS A 259 -24.82 12.41 -3.27
CA LYS A 259 -25.46 13.71 -3.58
C LYS A 259 -26.79 13.98 -2.84
N ARG A 260 -26.83 13.74 -1.52
CA ARG A 260 -28.03 13.87 -0.64
C ARG A 260 -29.17 12.87 -0.89
N GLU A 261 -29.01 11.91 -1.79
CA GLU A 261 -30.02 10.88 -2.06
C GLU A 261 -29.54 9.52 -1.54
N ILE A 262 -30.46 8.82 -0.87
CA ILE A 262 -30.30 7.41 -0.47
C ILE A 262 -31.31 6.63 -1.31
N GLN A 263 -30.82 5.70 -2.12
CA GLN A 263 -31.67 4.76 -2.83
C GLN A 263 -31.95 3.58 -1.90
N TYR A 264 -33.17 3.49 -1.37
CA TYR A 264 -33.51 2.45 -0.41
C TYR A 264 -33.84 1.12 -1.12
N PRO A 265 -33.34 -0.01 -0.59
CA PRO A 265 -33.73 -1.34 -1.05
C PRO A 265 -35.17 -1.62 -0.62
N LYS A 266 -35.83 -2.51 -1.36
CA LYS A 266 -37.20 -2.95 -1.08
C LYS A 266 -37.20 -4.40 -0.67
N CYS A 267 -38.03 -4.72 0.31
CA CYS A 267 -38.36 -6.09 0.65
C CYS A 267 -39.81 -6.39 0.25
N ALA A 268 -40.03 -7.58 -0.28
CA ALA A 268 -41.33 -8.06 -0.72
C ALA A 268 -41.71 -9.31 0.08
N THR A 269 -43.00 -9.64 0.08
CA THR A 269 -43.46 -10.93 0.58
C THR A 269 -43.27 -12.00 -0.49
N LEU A 270 -43.10 -13.26 -0.08
CA LEU A 270 -43.04 -14.40 -1.02
C LEU A 270 -44.27 -14.51 -1.93
N LYS A 271 -45.40 -13.92 -1.51
CA LYS A 271 -46.65 -13.88 -2.28
C LYS A 271 -46.64 -12.84 -3.42
N GLU A 272 -45.88 -11.77 -3.27
CA GLU A 272 -45.74 -10.70 -4.28
C GLU A 272 -44.71 -11.05 -5.35
N LEU A 273 -43.73 -11.91 -5.01
CA LEU A 273 -42.64 -12.34 -5.91
C LEU A 273 -43.09 -13.37 -6.98
N GLY A 274 -44.37 -13.47 -7.31
CA GLY A 274 -44.86 -14.40 -8.34
C GLY A 274 -44.73 -15.89 -7.96
N LYS A 275 -45.67 -16.71 -8.46
CA LYS A 275 -45.62 -18.16 -8.29
C LYS A 275 -45.03 -18.80 -9.53
N CYS A 276 -44.17 -19.79 -9.35
CA CYS A 276 -43.72 -20.60 -10.46
C CYS A 276 -44.80 -21.63 -10.81
N GLY A 277 -44.91 -21.94 -12.10
CA GLY A 277 -45.61 -23.14 -12.56
C GLY A 277 -44.83 -24.42 -12.26
N PRO A 278 -45.21 -25.56 -12.85
CA PRO A 278 -44.48 -26.81 -12.69
C PRO A 278 -42.99 -26.67 -13.10
N PRO A 279 -42.05 -27.28 -12.35
CA PRO A 279 -40.63 -27.29 -12.68
C PRO A 279 -40.34 -27.82 -14.10
N PRO A 280 -39.31 -27.32 -14.81
CA PRO A 280 -38.98 -27.78 -16.16
C PRO A 280 -38.63 -29.29 -16.20
N PRO A 281 -39.11 -30.07 -17.18
CA PRO A 281 -38.68 -31.46 -17.32
C PRO A 281 -37.21 -31.54 -17.79
N ILE A 282 -36.46 -32.53 -17.27
CA ILE A 282 -35.09 -32.83 -17.71
C ILE A 282 -35.05 -34.14 -18.50
N LYS A 283 -34.10 -34.29 -19.42
CA LYS A 283 -33.90 -35.56 -20.15
C LYS A 283 -33.15 -36.54 -19.26
N ASN A 284 -33.54 -37.82 -19.29
CA ASN A 284 -32.89 -38.91 -18.56
C ASN A 284 -32.80 -38.71 -17.04
N GLY A 285 -33.80 -38.03 -16.48
CA GLY A 285 -33.97 -37.82 -15.06
C GLY A 285 -35.38 -37.31 -14.76
N ASP A 286 -35.76 -37.37 -13.50
CA ASP A 286 -37.10 -36.99 -13.04
C ASP A 286 -36.99 -36.18 -11.73
N MET A 287 -38.05 -35.44 -11.42
CA MET A 287 -38.21 -34.80 -10.13
C MET A 287 -38.36 -35.86 -9.02
N ALA A 288 -37.59 -35.72 -7.95
CA ALA A 288 -37.58 -36.67 -6.83
C ALA A 288 -38.76 -36.47 -5.86
N SER A 289 -39.57 -35.42 -6.05
CA SER A 289 -40.73 -35.09 -5.22
C SER A 289 -42.01 -34.97 -6.04
N ARG A 290 -43.15 -34.86 -5.35
CA ARG A 290 -44.47 -34.75 -5.97
C ARG A 290 -44.61 -33.44 -6.74
N LEU A 291 -45.15 -33.53 -7.97
CA LEU A 291 -45.49 -32.38 -8.81
C LEU A 291 -46.75 -31.68 -8.28
N TYR A 292 -46.66 -30.37 -8.13
CA TYR A 292 -47.76 -29.44 -7.87
C TYR A 292 -47.94 -28.51 -9.06
N MET A 293 -49.12 -27.91 -9.21
CA MET A 293 -49.40 -26.97 -10.31
C MET A 293 -48.81 -25.58 -10.08
N GLU A 294 -48.56 -25.21 -8.81
CA GLU A 294 -48.01 -23.92 -8.41
C GLU A 294 -47.01 -24.10 -7.26
N TYR A 295 -45.95 -23.30 -7.28
CA TYR A 295 -44.92 -23.23 -6.24
C TYR A 295 -44.68 -21.77 -5.82
N ASP A 296 -44.61 -21.52 -4.52
CA ASP A 296 -44.28 -20.19 -4.00
C ASP A 296 -42.81 -19.85 -4.27
N SER A 297 -42.51 -18.57 -4.51
CA SER A 297 -41.12 -18.08 -4.63
C SER A 297 -40.29 -18.48 -3.41
N GLY A 298 -39.05 -18.92 -3.63
CA GLY A 298 -38.17 -19.52 -2.63
C GLY A 298 -38.33 -21.04 -2.45
N THR A 299 -39.38 -21.66 -2.99
CA THR A 299 -39.53 -23.13 -2.93
C THR A 299 -38.45 -23.81 -3.77
N SER A 300 -37.83 -24.86 -3.22
CA SER A 300 -36.82 -25.64 -3.91
C SER A 300 -37.25 -27.09 -4.09
N VAL A 301 -36.98 -27.65 -5.25
CA VAL A 301 -37.29 -29.04 -5.60
C VAL A 301 -36.05 -29.76 -6.09
N LYS A 302 -36.01 -31.08 -5.90
CA LYS A 302 -34.85 -31.92 -6.23
C LYS A 302 -35.12 -32.73 -7.50
N TYR A 303 -34.10 -32.86 -8.34
CA TYR A 303 -34.07 -33.80 -9.46
C TYR A 303 -33.23 -35.03 -9.13
N LYS A 304 -33.46 -36.10 -9.89
CA LYS A 304 -32.70 -37.34 -9.82
C LYS A 304 -32.54 -37.90 -11.22
N CYS A 305 -31.29 -38.19 -11.62
CA CYS A 305 -31.02 -38.84 -12.90
C CYS A 305 -31.46 -40.31 -12.89
N SER A 306 -31.86 -40.81 -14.06
CA SER A 306 -32.23 -42.21 -14.27
C SER A 306 -31.03 -43.14 -14.03
N LYS A 307 -31.31 -44.44 -13.81
CA LYS A 307 -30.27 -45.46 -13.68
C LYS A 307 -29.39 -45.43 -14.95
N PHE A 308 -28.07 -45.34 -14.77
CA PHE A 308 -27.02 -45.16 -15.81
C PHE A 308 -26.72 -43.73 -16.27
N TYR A 309 -27.34 -42.72 -15.66
CA TYR A 309 -27.01 -41.32 -15.89
C TYR A 309 -26.43 -40.67 -14.63
N GLU A 310 -25.57 -39.69 -14.83
CA GLU A 310 -24.88 -38.91 -13.81
C GLU A 310 -25.24 -37.43 -13.94
N MET A 311 -25.40 -36.74 -12.81
CA MET A 311 -25.86 -35.36 -12.77
C MET A 311 -24.69 -34.37 -12.92
N GLU A 312 -24.85 -33.38 -13.79
CA GLU A 312 -24.01 -32.19 -13.89
C GLU A 312 -24.86 -30.96 -13.59
N GLY A 313 -24.40 -30.13 -12.65
CA GLY A 313 -25.15 -28.96 -12.16
C GLY A 313 -25.80 -29.19 -10.79
N SER A 314 -26.70 -28.29 -10.42
CA SER A 314 -27.37 -28.32 -9.12
C SER A 314 -28.47 -29.38 -9.07
N GLU A 315 -28.44 -30.27 -8.06
CA GLU A 315 -29.53 -31.23 -7.78
C GLU A 315 -30.87 -30.52 -7.54
N THR A 316 -30.81 -29.28 -7.06
CA THR A 316 -31.98 -28.50 -6.66
C THR A 316 -32.19 -27.31 -7.58
N VAL A 317 -33.44 -27.12 -8.01
CA VAL A 317 -33.89 -25.85 -8.61
C VAL A 317 -34.77 -25.10 -7.63
N THR A 318 -34.68 -23.78 -7.66
CA THR A 318 -35.41 -22.88 -6.78
C THR A 318 -36.29 -21.97 -7.61
N CYS A 319 -37.54 -21.77 -7.18
CA CYS A 319 -38.43 -20.78 -7.76
C CYS A 319 -37.96 -19.38 -7.33
N GLN A 320 -37.62 -18.52 -8.28
CA GLN A 320 -37.20 -17.15 -8.07
C GLN A 320 -38.05 -16.25 -8.96
N ASN A 321 -38.90 -15.43 -8.35
CA ASN A 321 -39.66 -14.41 -9.05
C ASN A 321 -40.63 -14.92 -10.12
N GLY A 322 -41.19 -16.11 -9.95
CA GLY A 322 -42.04 -16.78 -10.94
C GLY A 322 -41.27 -17.56 -12.02
N GLU A 323 -39.93 -17.55 -12.00
CA GLU A 323 -39.08 -18.36 -12.88
C GLU A 323 -38.26 -19.40 -12.10
N TRP A 324 -38.02 -20.57 -12.69
CA TRP A 324 -37.16 -21.58 -12.09
C TRP A 324 -35.69 -21.32 -12.44
N THR A 325 -34.79 -21.49 -11.46
CA THR A 325 -33.35 -21.56 -11.75
C THR A 325 -33.01 -22.72 -12.69
N ASN A 326 -31.88 -22.63 -13.39
CA ASN A 326 -31.46 -23.63 -14.37
C ASN A 326 -31.44 -25.07 -13.81
N PRO A 327 -32.12 -26.02 -14.48
CA PRO A 327 -32.13 -27.42 -14.05
C PRO A 327 -30.82 -28.15 -14.38
N PRO A 328 -30.51 -29.27 -13.68
CA PRO A 328 -29.32 -30.07 -13.98
C PRO A 328 -29.45 -30.84 -15.30
N GLU A 329 -28.31 -31.22 -15.87
CA GLU A 329 -28.23 -32.11 -17.01
C GLU A 329 -27.77 -33.51 -16.58
N CYS A 330 -28.42 -34.55 -17.12
CA CYS A 330 -28.09 -35.95 -16.85
C CYS A 330 -27.32 -36.56 -18.02
N PHE A 331 -26.04 -36.88 -17.82
CA PHE A 331 -25.15 -37.48 -18.81
C PHE A 331 -25.00 -38.97 -18.63
N GLU A 332 -24.82 -39.70 -19.74
CA GLU A 332 -24.55 -41.14 -19.67
C GLU A 332 -23.24 -41.43 -18.92
N LYS A 333 -23.27 -42.48 -18.09
CA LYS A 333 -22.06 -43.05 -17.48
C LYS A 333 -21.28 -43.82 -18.55
N CYS A 334 -19.96 -43.82 -18.46
CA CYS A 334 -19.15 -44.57 -19.40
C CYS A 334 -19.19 -46.06 -19.06
N VAL A 335 -19.60 -46.89 -20.02
CA VAL A 335 -19.57 -48.35 -19.90
C VAL A 335 -18.57 -48.92 -20.89
N THR A 336 -17.56 -49.63 -20.40
CA THR A 336 -16.61 -50.32 -21.28
C THR A 336 -17.30 -51.45 -22.04
N SER A 337 -17.10 -51.51 -23.35
CA SER A 337 -17.66 -52.51 -24.25
C SER A 337 -16.70 -53.68 -24.39
N PRO A 338 -17.06 -54.89 -23.93
CA PRO A 338 -16.22 -56.08 -24.11
C PRO A 338 -15.91 -56.33 -25.59
N LYS A 339 -16.86 -56.06 -26.49
CA LYS A 339 -16.68 -56.23 -27.94
C LYS A 339 -15.59 -55.32 -28.50
N GLU A 340 -15.54 -54.06 -28.08
CA GLU A 340 -14.50 -53.12 -28.52
C GLU A 340 -13.13 -53.47 -27.90
N MET A 341 -13.11 -53.92 -26.64
CA MET A 341 -11.89 -54.38 -25.99
C MET A 341 -11.28 -55.60 -26.70
N GLU A 342 -12.11 -56.57 -27.08
CA GLU A 342 -11.68 -57.72 -27.88
C GLU A 342 -11.15 -57.29 -29.26
N ARG A 343 -11.88 -56.44 -29.97
CA ARG A 343 -11.49 -55.96 -31.31
C ARG A 343 -10.13 -55.26 -31.32
N ASN A 344 -9.80 -54.56 -30.23
CA ASN A 344 -8.57 -53.80 -30.10
C ASN A 344 -7.44 -54.56 -29.36
N ASN A 345 -7.66 -55.82 -28.98
CA ASN A 345 -6.71 -56.67 -28.26
C ASN A 345 -6.23 -56.09 -26.91
N ILE A 346 -7.15 -55.43 -26.20
CA ILE A 346 -6.90 -54.76 -24.91
C ILE A 346 -7.71 -55.40 -23.77
N GLN A 347 -7.26 -55.17 -22.55
CA GLN A 347 -7.94 -55.54 -21.31
C GLN A 347 -7.75 -54.41 -20.27
N LEU A 348 -8.60 -54.34 -19.24
CA LEU A 348 -8.39 -53.37 -18.16
C LEU A 348 -7.16 -53.78 -17.34
N LYS A 349 -6.29 -52.81 -17.01
CA LYS A 349 -5.01 -53.07 -16.32
C LYS A 349 -5.19 -53.62 -14.91
N TRP A 350 -6.24 -53.19 -14.24
CA TRP A 350 -6.61 -53.63 -12.89
C TRP A 350 -7.96 -54.34 -12.97
N GLY A 351 -8.03 -55.57 -12.47
CA GLY A 351 -9.23 -56.42 -12.50
C GLY A 351 -10.35 -55.92 -11.57
N PHE A 352 -10.89 -54.73 -11.84
CA PHE A 352 -12.04 -54.21 -11.14
C PHE A 352 -13.31 -54.84 -11.71
N LEU A 353 -14.17 -55.35 -10.82
CA LEU A 353 -15.52 -55.85 -11.12
C LEU A 353 -16.49 -54.78 -11.68
N LYS A 354 -16.01 -53.57 -12.01
CA LYS A 354 -16.82 -52.45 -12.50
C LYS A 354 -16.45 -52.11 -13.94
N PHE A 355 -17.39 -52.37 -14.85
CA PHE A 355 -17.37 -51.87 -16.23
C PHE A 355 -17.97 -50.46 -16.36
N LEU A 356 -18.24 -49.78 -15.24
CA LEU A 356 -18.97 -48.50 -15.16
C LEU A 356 -18.05 -47.43 -14.55
N PHE A 357 -17.88 -46.31 -15.27
CA PHE A 357 -17.04 -45.17 -14.90
C PHE A 357 -17.85 -43.88 -14.92
N PHE A 358 -17.54 -42.97 -13.99
CA PHE A 358 -18.19 -41.66 -13.83
C PHE A 358 -17.35 -40.59 -14.52
N SER A 359 -17.95 -39.48 -14.97
CA SER A 359 -17.15 -38.36 -15.47
C SER A 359 -16.76 -37.47 -14.28
N PRO A 360 -15.47 -37.13 -14.04
CA PRO A 360 -14.29 -37.31 -14.90
C PRO A 360 -13.32 -38.42 -14.43
N ASP A 361 -13.79 -39.63 -14.13
CA ASP A 361 -12.94 -40.78 -13.78
C ASP A 361 -11.94 -41.08 -14.90
N SER A 362 -10.74 -41.49 -14.51
CA SER A 362 -9.68 -41.95 -15.41
C SER A 362 -9.32 -43.40 -15.07
N PHE A 363 -9.13 -44.21 -16.11
CA PHE A 363 -8.83 -45.64 -16.00
C PHE A 363 -7.89 -46.08 -17.11
N GLU A 364 -7.20 -47.20 -16.92
CA GLU A 364 -6.12 -47.61 -17.83
C GLU A 364 -6.42 -48.98 -18.45
N PHE A 365 -6.23 -49.08 -19.77
CA PHE A 365 -6.16 -50.34 -20.49
C PHE A 365 -4.71 -50.85 -20.52
N MET A 366 -4.55 -52.13 -20.84
CA MET A 366 -3.28 -52.76 -21.17
C MET A 366 -3.48 -53.75 -22.33
N CYS A 367 -2.42 -54.07 -23.06
CA CYS A 367 -2.51 -55.09 -24.11
C CYS A 367 -2.74 -56.49 -23.53
N LYS A 368 -3.50 -57.31 -24.27
CA LYS A 368 -3.59 -58.75 -24.00
C LYS A 368 -2.24 -59.43 -24.25
N ASN A 369 -2.06 -60.61 -23.66
CA ASN A 369 -0.85 -61.41 -23.86
C ASN A 369 -0.60 -61.68 -25.35
N GLY A 370 0.62 -61.42 -25.82
CA GLY A 370 1.00 -61.57 -27.23
C GLY A 370 0.82 -60.32 -28.10
N TYR A 371 0.38 -59.20 -27.51
CA TYR A 371 0.20 -57.92 -28.21
C TYR A 371 1.02 -56.80 -27.56
N ILE A 372 1.36 -55.79 -28.34
CA ILE A 372 2.08 -54.58 -27.90
C ILE A 372 1.32 -53.32 -28.30
N GLU A 373 1.57 -52.22 -27.59
CA GLU A 373 0.94 -50.93 -27.85
C GLU A 373 1.24 -50.47 -29.29
N ASP A 374 0.20 -50.08 -30.03
CA ASP A 374 0.37 -49.48 -31.34
C ASP A 374 0.88 -48.02 -31.16
N PRO A 375 2.04 -47.64 -31.71
CA PRO A 375 2.56 -46.28 -31.59
C PRO A 375 1.64 -45.19 -32.16
N SER A 376 0.70 -45.56 -33.03
CA SER A 376 -0.31 -44.67 -33.61
C SER A 376 -1.65 -44.69 -32.87
N SER A 377 -1.72 -45.41 -31.75
CA SER A 377 -2.94 -45.54 -30.97
C SER A 377 -3.31 -44.31 -30.15
N SER A 378 -4.56 -44.27 -29.69
CA SER A 378 -4.93 -43.36 -28.60
C SER A 378 -4.26 -43.77 -27.28
N PRO A 379 -4.11 -42.86 -26.31
CA PRO A 379 -3.52 -43.17 -25.00
C PRO A 379 -4.22 -44.33 -24.28
N PHE A 380 -3.44 -45.13 -23.55
CA PHE A 380 -3.97 -46.25 -22.76
C PHE A 380 -4.63 -45.81 -21.44
N GLU A 381 -4.24 -44.63 -20.92
CA GLU A 381 -4.98 -43.93 -19.89
C GLU A 381 -6.15 -43.18 -20.53
N VAL A 382 -7.37 -43.58 -20.18
CA VAL A 382 -8.62 -43.10 -20.76
C VAL A 382 -9.44 -42.39 -19.69
N ARG A 383 -9.96 -41.22 -20.03
CA ARG A 383 -10.90 -40.48 -19.19
C ARG A 383 -12.32 -40.68 -19.70
N CYS A 384 -13.25 -40.96 -18.79
CA CYS A 384 -14.67 -40.94 -19.09
C CYS A 384 -15.13 -39.50 -19.36
N PHE A 385 -15.82 -39.27 -20.47
CA PHE A 385 -16.45 -37.98 -20.76
C PHE A 385 -17.83 -38.16 -21.40
N LYS A 386 -18.88 -37.84 -20.64
CA LYS A 386 -20.30 -37.87 -21.09
C LYS A 386 -20.68 -39.17 -21.84
N GLY A 387 -20.30 -40.33 -21.30
CA GLY A 387 -20.57 -41.65 -21.88
C GLY A 387 -19.56 -42.12 -22.94
N GLY A 388 -18.70 -41.22 -23.42
CA GLY A 388 -17.69 -41.52 -24.44
C GLY A 388 -16.42 -42.18 -23.88
N ILE A 389 -16.02 -43.29 -24.50
CA ILE A 389 -14.73 -43.97 -24.28
C ILE A 389 -14.00 -44.09 -25.61
N LYS A 390 -12.78 -43.54 -25.70
CA LYS A 390 -11.87 -43.79 -26.83
C LYS A 390 -10.98 -44.98 -26.47
N TYR A 391 -11.05 -46.05 -27.26
CA TYR A 391 -10.31 -47.27 -26.99
C TYR A 391 -8.92 -47.26 -27.66
N PRO A 392 -7.83 -47.53 -26.92
CA PRO A 392 -6.51 -47.79 -27.49
C PRO A 392 -6.51 -49.12 -28.24
N LYS A 393 -5.41 -49.40 -28.95
CA LYS A 393 -5.22 -50.53 -29.87
C LYS A 393 -3.86 -51.17 -29.64
N CYS A 394 -3.83 -52.50 -29.69
CA CYS A 394 -2.60 -53.27 -29.65
C CYS A 394 -2.42 -54.11 -30.92
N ASN A 395 -1.17 -54.21 -31.37
CA ASN A 395 -0.75 -54.99 -32.53
C ASN A 395 -0.05 -56.28 -32.11
N ILE A 396 -0.08 -57.29 -32.97
CA ILE A 396 0.51 -58.61 -32.71
C ILE A 396 2.03 -58.49 -32.55
N LEU A 397 2.59 -59.11 -31.51
CA LEU A 397 4.04 -59.22 -31.31
C LEU A 397 4.65 -60.11 -32.41
N GLN A 398 5.18 -59.51 -33.47
CA GLN A 398 5.96 -60.24 -34.47
C GLN A 398 7.34 -60.59 -33.91
N VAL A 399 7.70 -61.87 -34.01
CA VAL A 399 8.90 -62.43 -33.35
C VAL A 399 9.82 -63.13 -34.33
N CYS A 400 11.12 -63.05 -34.09
CA CYS A 400 12.17 -63.75 -34.84
C CYS A 400 12.84 -64.83 -33.97
N SER A 401 13.21 -65.95 -34.59
CA SER A 401 14.04 -67.00 -33.97
C SER A 401 15.22 -67.33 -34.90
N PRO A 402 16.48 -67.25 -34.43
CA PRO A 402 17.64 -67.59 -35.25
C PRO A 402 17.64 -69.05 -35.71
N SER A 403 17.75 -69.25 -37.03
CA SER A 403 17.80 -70.57 -37.65
C SER A 403 19.20 -71.17 -37.53
N GLN A 404 19.29 -72.25 -36.76
CA GLN A 404 20.53 -73.01 -36.58
C GLN A 404 21.07 -73.59 -37.89
N GLU A 405 20.19 -73.94 -38.83
CA GLU A 405 20.60 -74.49 -40.13
C GLU A 405 21.29 -73.44 -41.00
N ILE A 406 20.73 -72.22 -41.07
CA ILE A 406 21.32 -71.12 -41.84
C ILE A 406 22.64 -70.68 -41.21
N MET A 407 22.71 -70.61 -39.88
CA MET A 407 23.94 -70.25 -39.18
C MET A 407 25.08 -71.25 -39.44
N LYS A 408 24.78 -72.57 -39.45
CA LYS A 408 25.75 -73.60 -39.84
C LYS A 408 26.18 -73.44 -41.29
N LYS A 409 25.24 -73.26 -42.21
CA LYS A 409 25.52 -73.09 -43.66
C LYS A 409 26.41 -71.88 -43.94
N ASN A 410 26.25 -70.81 -43.17
CA ASN A 410 26.97 -69.55 -43.36
C ASN A 410 28.27 -69.45 -42.53
N ASN A 411 28.68 -70.50 -41.81
CA ASN A 411 29.86 -70.54 -40.93
C ASN A 411 29.86 -69.44 -39.85
N ILE A 412 28.68 -69.09 -39.34
CA ILE A 412 28.50 -68.06 -38.32
C ILE A 412 27.98 -68.64 -37.00
N GLU A 413 28.22 -67.92 -35.92
CA GLU A 413 27.70 -68.17 -34.57
C GLU A 413 27.25 -66.86 -33.94
N LEU A 414 26.40 -66.92 -32.91
CA LEU A 414 26.03 -65.72 -32.15
C LEU A 414 27.19 -65.32 -31.23
N THR A 415 27.48 -64.03 -31.10
CA THR A 415 28.46 -63.51 -30.13
C THR A 415 27.77 -63.39 -28.78
N TRP A 416 27.97 -64.36 -27.90
CA TRP A 416 27.22 -64.44 -26.64
C TRP A 416 27.70 -63.39 -25.63
N SER A 417 26.84 -62.44 -25.27
CA SER A 417 26.86 -61.77 -23.96
C SER A 417 25.45 -61.45 -23.45
N SER A 418 25.11 -62.05 -22.29
CA SER A 418 24.20 -61.59 -21.23
C SER A 418 22.65 -61.63 -21.33
N TYR A 419 21.99 -62.48 -22.14
CA TYR A 419 20.54 -62.75 -21.97
C TYR A 419 20.14 -64.22 -22.23
N PHE A 420 20.63 -65.13 -21.38
CA PHE A 420 20.11 -66.51 -21.32
C PHE A 420 18.68 -66.52 -20.75
N ARG A 421 17.66 -66.47 -21.63
CA ARG A 421 16.33 -67.13 -21.48
C ARG A 421 15.26 -66.74 -22.52
N LYS A 422 15.57 -65.99 -23.59
CA LYS A 422 14.59 -65.71 -24.65
C LYS A 422 14.82 -66.65 -25.85
N LEU A 423 13.87 -67.55 -26.10
CA LEU A 423 13.77 -68.36 -27.33
C LEU A 423 13.09 -67.60 -28.49
N VAL A 424 12.58 -66.40 -28.19
CA VAL A 424 11.68 -65.61 -29.03
C VAL A 424 12.02 -64.12 -28.87
N PHE A 425 12.36 -63.43 -29.96
CA PHE A 425 12.87 -62.05 -29.96
C PHE A 425 11.91 -61.12 -30.73
N SER A 426 11.68 -59.91 -30.25
CA SER A 426 10.76 -58.94 -30.88
C SER A 426 11.48 -57.98 -31.84
N GLN A 427 10.75 -57.12 -32.55
CA GLN A 427 11.31 -56.17 -33.54
C GLN A 427 12.37 -55.19 -33.00
N VAL A 428 12.52 -55.08 -31.67
CA VAL A 428 13.50 -54.21 -30.99
C VAL A 428 14.78 -54.95 -30.60
N ASP A 429 14.80 -56.28 -30.71
CA ASP A 429 15.95 -57.10 -30.35
C ASP A 429 16.98 -57.11 -31.52
N THR A 430 18.26 -56.89 -31.21
CA THR A 430 19.37 -56.96 -32.18
C THR A 430 20.21 -58.21 -31.95
N PHE A 431 20.58 -58.87 -33.05
CA PHE A 431 21.40 -60.08 -33.07
C PHE A 431 22.79 -59.74 -33.54
N GLU A 432 23.80 -60.20 -32.82
CA GLU A 432 25.19 -60.02 -33.20
C GLU A 432 25.81 -61.39 -33.47
N PHE A 433 26.39 -61.50 -34.66
CA PHE A 433 27.00 -62.71 -35.18
C PHE A 433 28.52 -62.56 -35.22
N ALA A 434 29.22 -63.68 -35.18
CA ALA A 434 30.64 -63.81 -35.45
C ALA A 434 30.90 -64.98 -36.40
N CYS A 435 32.06 -64.96 -37.06
CA CYS A 435 32.53 -66.11 -37.81
C CYS A 435 33.02 -67.19 -36.85
N LYS A 436 32.71 -68.45 -37.18
CA LYS A 436 33.30 -69.59 -36.48
C LYS A 436 34.81 -69.63 -36.70
N THR A 437 35.52 -70.23 -35.74
CA THR A 437 36.97 -70.39 -35.78
C THR A 437 37.44 -70.99 -37.11
N GLY A 438 38.37 -70.31 -37.78
CA GLY A 438 38.93 -70.72 -39.07
C GLY A 438 38.28 -70.07 -40.30
N TYR A 439 37.21 -69.27 -40.14
CA TYR A 439 36.53 -68.58 -41.25
C TYR A 439 36.67 -67.06 -41.14
N GLY A 440 36.82 -66.40 -42.30
CA GLY A 440 36.88 -64.94 -42.41
C GLY A 440 35.54 -64.34 -42.81
N ARG A 441 35.34 -63.04 -42.57
CA ARG A 441 34.11 -62.34 -43.04
C ARG A 441 34.11 -62.28 -44.56
N ASP A 442 33.02 -62.72 -45.19
CA ASP A 442 32.83 -62.54 -46.63
C ASP A 442 32.63 -61.04 -46.92
N PRO A 443 33.47 -60.40 -47.78
CA PRO A 443 33.35 -58.97 -48.09
C PRO A 443 31.99 -58.57 -48.69
N LYS A 444 31.23 -59.52 -49.25
CA LYS A 444 29.89 -59.30 -49.82
C LYS A 444 28.75 -59.72 -48.88
N SER A 445 29.05 -60.05 -47.63
CA SER A 445 28.07 -60.48 -46.63
C SER A 445 27.13 -59.35 -46.18
N SER A 446 25.91 -59.71 -45.78
CA SER A 446 25.07 -58.88 -44.91
C SER A 446 25.79 -58.48 -43.60
N PRO A 447 25.37 -57.40 -42.91
CA PRO A 447 25.97 -56.96 -41.66
C PRO A 447 25.96 -58.04 -40.57
N PHE A 448 27.01 -58.08 -39.75
CA PHE A 448 27.10 -59.02 -38.62
C PHE A 448 26.23 -58.62 -37.42
N ARG A 449 25.59 -57.45 -37.48
CA ARG A 449 24.55 -57.01 -36.54
C ARG A 449 23.23 -56.87 -37.29
N ALA A 450 22.24 -57.68 -36.96
CA ALA A 450 20.94 -57.74 -37.63
C ALA A 450 19.79 -57.43 -36.66
N SER A 451 18.73 -56.78 -37.15
CA SER A 451 17.51 -56.52 -36.38
C SER A 451 16.38 -57.41 -36.88
N CYS A 452 15.44 -57.78 -36.00
CA CYS A 452 14.24 -58.51 -36.40
C CYS A 452 13.28 -57.59 -37.17
N LEU A 453 13.16 -57.77 -38.49
CA LEU A 453 12.26 -56.97 -39.33
C LEU A 453 11.12 -57.85 -39.83
N ASN A 454 9.89 -57.52 -39.43
CA ASN A 454 8.67 -58.24 -39.79
C ASN A 454 8.72 -59.77 -39.57
N GLY A 455 9.35 -60.22 -38.47
CA GLY A 455 9.50 -61.65 -38.17
C GLY A 455 10.57 -62.37 -38.98
N LYS A 456 11.42 -61.64 -39.73
CA LYS A 456 12.52 -62.21 -40.53
C LYS A 456 13.89 -61.67 -40.09
N LEU A 457 14.90 -62.56 -40.11
CA LEU A 457 16.31 -62.25 -39.86
C LEU A 457 17.13 -62.42 -41.14
N GLU A 458 17.99 -61.44 -41.40
CA GLU A 458 19.06 -61.57 -42.39
C GLU A 458 20.32 -62.11 -41.73
N TYR A 459 21.01 -63.03 -42.41
CA TYR A 459 22.17 -63.73 -41.86
C TYR A 459 23.44 -63.33 -42.61
N PRO A 460 24.51 -62.93 -41.90
CA PRO A 460 25.82 -62.73 -42.50
C PRO A 460 26.44 -64.05 -42.95
N LYS A 461 27.57 -64.00 -43.65
CA LYS A 461 28.29 -65.14 -44.21
C LYS A 461 29.79 -65.02 -43.95
N CYS A 462 30.40 -66.15 -43.60
CA CYS A 462 31.85 -66.31 -43.47
C CYS A 462 32.35 -67.38 -44.44
N THR A 463 33.51 -67.14 -45.04
CA THR A 463 34.14 -67.99 -46.07
C THR A 463 35.54 -68.39 -45.68
#